data_AF-A0A0A5FWP3-F1
#
_entry.id   AF-A0A0A5FWP3-F1
#
_cell.length_a   1.000
_cell.length_b   1.000
_cell.length_c   1.000
_cell.angle_alpha   90.00
_cell.angle_beta   90.00
_cell.angle_gamma   90.00
#
_symmetry.space_group_name_H-M   'P 1'
#
loop_
_entity.id
_entity.type
_entity.pdbx_description
1 polymer ?
#
loop_
_entity_poly.entity_id
_entity_poly.type
_entity_poly.pdbx_seq_one_letter_code
_entity_poly.pdbx_strand_id
1 'polypeptide(L)'
;MRKATSLIVDEIPKLEKLLPYNGSVILADEALSNLNDKDQTFLKMLWFFENPKGQNFNLESICQHLDEEWLELALDAIVTFFKEDTFLIKRPTFSLVREGDTYLNQVQFANYLKENGVPYDRSKLNVYISRGLVPAADVTIAGKKYWAVSTVQKYLAKEQKRLQLK
;
A
#
# COMPACT_ATOMS: atom_id res chain seq x y z
N MET A 1 -8.31 -9.54 -8.25
CA MET A 1 -8.75 -8.56 -7.24
C MET A 1 -7.71 -7.46 -7.17
N ARG A 2 -8.14 -6.20 -7.08
CA ARG A 2 -7.23 -5.07 -6.91
C ARG A 2 -6.57 -5.08 -5.54
N LYS A 3 -5.42 -4.43 -5.41
CA LYS A 3 -4.70 -4.37 -4.13
C LYS A 3 -5.50 -3.66 -3.05
N ALA A 4 -6.15 -2.55 -3.40
CA ALA A 4 -7.03 -1.84 -2.48
C ALA A 4 -8.19 -2.70 -1.99
N THR A 5 -8.72 -3.57 -2.85
CA THR A 5 -9.78 -4.52 -2.49
C THR A 5 -9.25 -5.58 -1.52
N SER A 6 -8.05 -6.12 -1.76
CA SER A 6 -7.42 -7.08 -0.84
C SER A 6 -7.22 -6.49 0.56
N LEU A 7 -6.76 -5.23 0.67
CA LEU A 7 -6.58 -4.56 1.97
C LEU A 7 -7.86 -4.57 2.84
N ILE A 8 -9.02 -4.33 2.24
CA ILE A 8 -10.29 -4.32 2.96
C ILE A 8 -10.79 -5.74 3.22
N VAL A 9 -10.61 -6.67 2.28
CA VAL A 9 -11.06 -8.06 2.43
C VAL A 9 -10.24 -8.80 3.48
N ASP A 10 -8.95 -8.51 3.62
CA ASP A 10 -8.11 -9.11 4.65
C ASP A 10 -8.63 -8.76 6.06
N GLU A 11 -9.11 -7.53 6.26
CA GLU A 11 -9.70 -7.05 7.53
C GLU A 11 -11.18 -7.41 7.69
N ILE A 12 -11.95 -7.49 6.59
CA ILE A 12 -13.38 -7.81 6.59
C ILE A 12 -13.71 -8.94 5.58
N PRO A 13 -13.27 -10.19 5.85
CA PRO A 13 -13.31 -11.28 4.85
C PRO A 13 -14.70 -11.64 4.35
N LYS A 14 -15.73 -11.39 5.17
CA LYS A 14 -17.13 -11.66 4.81
C LYS A 14 -17.60 -10.87 3.58
N LEU A 15 -16.98 -9.71 3.28
CA LEU A 15 -17.38 -8.88 2.14
C LEU A 15 -16.95 -9.46 0.78
N GLU A 16 -15.93 -10.33 0.76
CA GLU A 16 -15.44 -10.94 -0.48
C GLU A 16 -16.54 -11.69 -1.23
N LYS A 17 -17.39 -12.40 -0.49
CA LYS A 17 -18.51 -13.20 -1.04
C LYS A 17 -19.58 -12.32 -1.72
N LEU A 18 -19.61 -11.03 -1.41
CA LEU A 18 -20.58 -10.07 -1.91
C LEU A 18 -20.06 -9.25 -3.09
N LEU A 19 -18.76 -9.39 -3.46
CA LEU A 19 -18.19 -8.70 -4.62
C LEU A 19 -18.93 -8.97 -5.94
N PRO A 20 -19.37 -10.21 -6.25
CA PRO A 20 -20.03 -10.50 -7.53
C PRO A 20 -21.40 -9.81 -7.71
N TYR A 21 -21.97 -9.24 -6.65
CA TYR A 21 -23.35 -8.76 -6.64
C TYR A 21 -23.47 -7.37 -7.29
N ASN A 22 -22.35 -6.72 -7.61
CA ASN A 22 -22.29 -5.40 -8.23
C ASN A 22 -22.86 -5.30 -9.66
N GLY A 23 -23.17 -6.44 -10.30
CA GLY A 23 -23.72 -6.49 -11.66
C GLY A 23 -25.25 -6.46 -11.72
N SER A 24 -25.95 -6.62 -10.59
CA SER A 24 -27.42 -6.67 -10.51
C SER A 24 -27.94 -5.78 -9.41
N VAL A 25 -28.83 -4.84 -9.74
CA VAL A 25 -29.42 -3.90 -8.77
C VAL A 25 -30.11 -4.64 -7.62
N ILE A 26 -30.88 -5.68 -7.94
CA ILE A 26 -31.63 -6.47 -6.95
C ILE A 26 -30.69 -7.17 -5.97
N LEU A 27 -29.63 -7.81 -6.49
CA LEU A 27 -28.65 -8.51 -5.65
C LEU A 27 -27.82 -7.50 -4.83
N ALA A 28 -27.50 -6.34 -5.41
CA ALA A 28 -26.77 -5.30 -4.71
C ALA A 28 -27.58 -4.76 -3.52
N ASP A 29 -28.87 -4.49 -3.70
CA ASP A 29 -29.76 -4.01 -2.64
C ASP A 29 -29.93 -5.06 -1.53
N GLU A 30 -30.12 -6.33 -1.90
CA GLU A 30 -30.20 -7.43 -0.93
C GLU A 30 -28.90 -7.59 -0.13
N ALA A 31 -27.75 -7.56 -0.81
CA ALA A 31 -26.44 -7.62 -0.14
C ALA A 31 -26.26 -6.46 0.85
N LEU A 32 -26.64 -5.24 0.46
CA LEU A 32 -26.51 -4.05 1.32
C LEU A 32 -27.47 -4.09 2.51
N SER A 33 -28.71 -4.53 2.33
CA SER A 33 -29.71 -4.58 3.40
C SER A 33 -29.33 -5.47 4.58
N ASN A 34 -28.44 -6.44 4.34
CA ASN A 34 -27.97 -7.39 5.34
C ASN A 34 -26.69 -6.93 6.08
N LEU A 35 -26.22 -5.71 5.81
CA LEU A 35 -24.99 -5.16 6.35
C LEU A 35 -25.26 -3.91 7.20
N ASN A 36 -24.42 -3.66 8.20
CA ASN A 36 -24.41 -2.38 8.92
C ASN A 36 -23.79 -1.26 8.06
N ASP A 37 -23.94 -0.01 8.48
CA ASP A 37 -23.52 1.15 7.68
C ASP A 37 -22.02 1.15 7.35
N LYS A 38 -21.18 0.69 8.28
CA LYS A 38 -19.74 0.51 8.07
C LYS A 38 -19.45 -0.48 6.95
N ASP A 39 -20.00 -1.69 7.05
CA ASP A 39 -19.79 -2.77 6.08
C ASP A 39 -20.41 -2.44 4.72
N GLN A 40 -21.56 -1.75 4.71
CA GLN A 40 -22.16 -1.21 3.47
C GLN A 40 -21.24 -0.19 2.80
N THR A 41 -20.63 0.70 3.59
CA THR A 41 -19.69 1.70 3.09
C THR A 41 -18.49 1.01 2.44
N PHE A 42 -17.88 0.03 3.12
CA PHE A 42 -16.78 -0.74 2.55
C PHE A 42 -17.21 -1.56 1.33
N LEU A 43 -18.37 -2.22 1.33
CA LEU A 43 -18.82 -2.98 0.16
C LEU A 43 -19.01 -2.09 -1.08
N LYS A 44 -19.59 -0.89 -0.91
CA LYS A 44 -19.70 0.12 -1.98
C LYS A 44 -18.31 0.58 -2.45
N MET A 45 -17.35 0.77 -1.55
CA MET A 45 -15.95 1.06 -1.93
C MET A 45 -15.35 -0.07 -2.76
N LEU A 46 -15.55 -1.33 -2.36
CA LEU A 46 -15.00 -2.49 -3.07
C LEU A 46 -15.59 -2.61 -4.48
N TRP A 47 -16.90 -2.43 -4.61
CA TRP A 47 -17.55 -2.41 -5.93
C TRP A 47 -17.02 -1.29 -6.82
N PHE A 48 -16.79 -0.11 -6.25
CA PHE A 48 -16.15 0.99 -6.96
C PHE A 48 -14.71 0.66 -7.38
N PHE A 49 -13.89 0.10 -6.48
CA PHE A 49 -12.53 -0.27 -6.82
C PHE A 49 -12.49 -1.29 -7.94
N GLU A 50 -13.29 -2.36 -7.89
CA GLU A 50 -13.29 -3.37 -8.95
C GLU A 50 -13.83 -2.82 -10.28
N ASN A 51 -14.81 -1.92 -10.27
CA ASN A 51 -15.40 -1.33 -11.48
C ASN A 51 -15.61 0.20 -11.42
N PRO A 52 -14.55 1.02 -11.45
CA PRO A 52 -14.63 2.46 -11.22
C PRO A 52 -15.28 3.25 -12.36
N LYS A 53 -15.54 2.60 -13.51
CA LYS A 53 -16.24 3.20 -14.65
C LYS A 53 -17.75 2.97 -14.62
N GLY A 54 -18.19 1.90 -13.96
CA GLY A 54 -19.60 1.50 -13.90
C GLY A 54 -20.22 1.66 -12.52
N GLN A 55 -19.41 1.85 -11.48
CA GLN A 55 -19.85 2.05 -10.10
C GLN A 55 -19.43 3.44 -9.63
N ASN A 56 -20.28 4.05 -8.79
CA ASN A 56 -20.00 5.30 -8.11
C ASN A 56 -19.78 5.04 -6.62
N PHE A 57 -18.97 5.88 -5.99
CA PHE A 57 -18.78 5.86 -4.55
C PHE A 57 -18.96 7.25 -3.95
N ASN A 58 -19.77 7.38 -2.89
CA ASN A 58 -19.99 8.64 -2.20
C ASN A 58 -19.01 8.77 -1.01
N LEU A 59 -18.11 9.75 -1.08
CA LEU A 59 -17.17 10.04 0.00
C LEU A 59 -17.85 10.45 1.31
N GLU A 60 -19.06 11.01 1.26
CA GLU A 60 -19.84 11.35 2.45
C GLU A 60 -20.08 10.13 3.35
N SER A 61 -20.24 8.94 2.76
CA SER A 61 -20.41 7.70 3.52
C SER A 61 -19.21 7.35 4.38
N ILE A 62 -17.99 7.76 3.99
CA ILE A 62 -16.80 7.62 4.83
C ILE A 62 -16.93 8.52 6.05
N CYS A 63 -17.31 9.79 5.85
CA CYS A 63 -17.43 10.75 6.95
C CYS A 63 -18.56 10.42 7.94
N GLN A 64 -19.61 9.76 7.48
CA GLN A 64 -20.79 9.45 8.30
C GLN A 64 -20.66 8.12 9.04
N HIS A 65 -20.02 7.12 8.44
CA HIS A 65 -20.13 5.73 8.91
C HIS A 65 -18.81 5.09 9.33
N LEU A 66 -17.67 5.75 9.11
CA LEU A 66 -16.35 5.22 9.47
C LEU A 66 -15.67 6.12 10.50
N ASP A 67 -15.11 5.51 11.54
CA ASP A 67 -14.37 6.13 12.62
C ASP A 67 -13.04 5.41 12.87
N GLU A 68 -12.12 6.10 13.55
CA GLU A 68 -10.84 5.57 14.04
C GLU A 68 -10.12 4.64 13.03
N GLU A 69 -9.92 3.37 13.40
CA GLU A 69 -9.24 2.36 12.60
C GLU A 69 -9.91 2.10 11.23
N TRP A 70 -11.24 2.21 11.14
CA TRP A 70 -11.97 1.99 9.89
C TRP A 70 -11.80 3.15 8.93
N LEU A 71 -11.73 4.37 9.46
CA LEU A 71 -11.39 5.54 8.67
C LEU A 71 -9.95 5.44 8.14
N GLU A 72 -9.00 5.00 8.98
CA GLU A 72 -7.61 4.77 8.56
C GLU A 72 -7.50 3.71 7.46
N LEU A 73 -8.22 2.59 7.61
CA LEU A 73 -8.29 1.54 6.59
C LEU A 73 -8.85 2.08 5.26
N ALA A 74 -9.94 2.85 5.30
CA ALA A 74 -10.54 3.41 4.09
C ALA A 74 -9.61 4.39 3.37
N LEU A 75 -8.93 5.27 4.11
CA LEU A 75 -7.99 6.25 3.54
C LEU A 75 -6.80 5.54 2.88
N ASP A 76 -6.26 4.50 3.52
CA ASP A 76 -5.17 3.74 2.91
C ASP A 76 -5.61 2.94 1.69
N ALA A 77 -6.81 2.33 1.72
CA ALA A 77 -7.34 1.63 0.56
C ALA A 77 -7.53 2.60 -0.63
N ILE A 78 -8.02 3.82 -0.38
CA ILE A 78 -8.11 4.89 -1.40
C ILE A 78 -6.72 5.24 -1.95
N VAL A 79 -5.75 5.46 -1.07
CA VAL A 79 -4.39 5.81 -1.47
C VAL A 79 -3.76 4.68 -2.29
N THR A 80 -3.89 3.44 -1.86
CA THR A 80 -3.44 2.24 -2.57
C THR A 80 -4.11 2.10 -3.92
N PHE A 81 -5.42 2.33 -4.01
CA PHE A 81 -6.16 2.29 -5.27
C PHE A 81 -5.59 3.31 -6.29
N PHE A 82 -5.34 4.55 -5.84
CA PHE A 82 -4.82 5.59 -6.72
C PHE A 82 -3.34 5.47 -7.06
N LYS A 83 -2.52 4.94 -6.13
CA LYS A 83 -1.08 4.75 -6.33
C LYS A 83 -0.77 3.48 -7.11
N GLU A 84 -1.38 2.36 -6.73
CA GLU A 84 -0.96 1.02 -7.16
C GLU A 84 -1.91 0.35 -8.14
N ASP A 85 -3.22 0.59 -8.06
CA ASP A 85 -4.19 -0.07 -8.95
C ASP A 85 -4.52 0.75 -10.20
N THR A 86 -4.49 2.08 -10.11
CA THR A 86 -4.79 2.98 -11.23
C THR A 86 -3.58 3.75 -11.74
N PHE A 87 -2.49 3.82 -10.96
CA PHE A 87 -1.29 4.59 -11.27
C PHE A 87 -1.54 6.08 -11.58
N LEU A 88 -2.63 6.65 -11.05
CA LEU A 88 -2.96 8.07 -11.22
C LEU A 88 -2.03 8.94 -10.36
N ILE A 89 -1.66 8.48 -9.17
CA ILE A 89 -0.62 9.11 -8.34
C ILE A 89 0.74 8.54 -8.76
N LYS A 90 1.37 9.16 -9.76
CA LYS A 90 2.67 8.71 -10.32
C LYS A 90 3.88 9.11 -9.49
N ARG A 91 3.77 10.19 -8.73
CA ARG A 91 4.85 10.79 -7.92
C ARG A 91 4.28 11.17 -6.56
N PRO A 92 4.09 10.20 -5.66
CA PRO A 92 3.56 10.49 -4.34
C PRO A 92 4.52 11.42 -3.58
N THR A 93 3.99 12.51 -3.03
CA THR A 93 4.74 13.49 -2.24
C THR A 93 4.63 13.25 -0.74
N PHE A 94 3.79 12.31 -0.32
CA PHE A 94 3.56 11.92 1.07
C PHE A 94 3.64 10.40 1.22
N SER A 95 4.14 9.99 2.38
CA SER A 95 4.25 8.59 2.79
C SER A 95 3.32 8.35 3.96
N LEU A 96 2.51 7.30 3.89
CA LEU A 96 1.78 6.78 5.03
C LEU A 96 2.69 5.77 5.70
N VAL A 97 2.90 5.92 7.01
CA VAL A 97 3.70 5.00 7.83
C VAL A 97 2.74 4.37 8.81
N ARG A 98 2.62 3.04 8.76
CA ARG A 98 1.73 2.27 9.64
C ARG A 98 2.49 1.58 10.76
N GLU A 99 1.78 1.28 11.83
CA GLU A 99 2.28 0.38 12.87
C GLU A 99 2.42 -1.03 12.27
N GLY A 100 3.63 -1.59 12.29
CA GLY A 100 3.98 -2.84 11.60
C GLY A 100 4.83 -2.66 10.34
N ASP A 101 4.83 -1.47 9.72
CA ASP A 101 5.75 -1.19 8.63
C ASP A 101 7.18 -1.18 9.14
N THR A 102 8.01 -2.10 8.66
CA THR A 102 9.42 -2.15 9.02
C THR A 102 10.22 -1.27 8.06
N TYR A 103 10.68 -0.14 8.58
CA TYR A 103 11.58 0.77 7.88
C TYR A 103 13.01 0.65 8.40
N LEU A 104 13.96 0.51 7.50
CA LEU A 104 15.39 0.45 7.78
C LEU A 104 16.00 1.84 7.59
N ASN A 105 16.70 2.32 8.62
CA ASN A 105 17.58 3.47 8.48
C ASN A 105 18.84 3.09 7.66
N GLN A 106 19.68 4.06 7.33
CA GLN A 106 20.90 3.84 6.54
C GLN A 106 21.85 2.76 7.11
N VAL A 107 22.00 2.69 8.44
CA VAL A 107 22.86 1.68 9.07
C VAL A 107 22.26 0.29 8.90
N GLN A 108 20.96 0.16 9.18
CA GLN A 108 20.22 -1.09 9.04
C GLN A 108 20.18 -1.57 7.59
N PHE A 109 20.01 -0.67 6.62
CA PHE A 109 20.08 -0.99 5.19
C PHE A 109 21.47 -1.55 4.83
N ALA A 110 22.56 -0.88 5.25
CA ALA A 110 23.90 -1.38 4.97
C ALA A 110 24.14 -2.77 5.59
N ASN A 111 23.71 -2.97 6.84
CA ASN A 111 23.82 -4.26 7.53
C ASN A 111 23.01 -5.34 6.82
N TYR A 112 21.76 -5.05 6.42
CA TYR A 112 20.91 -5.99 5.69
C TYR A 112 21.56 -6.46 4.39
N LEU A 113 22.16 -5.55 3.61
CA LEU A 113 22.89 -5.94 2.40
C LEU A 113 24.09 -6.84 2.70
N LYS A 114 24.88 -6.47 3.72
CA LYS A 114 26.07 -7.22 4.14
C LYS A 114 25.72 -8.63 4.60
N GLU A 115 24.69 -8.77 5.42
CA GLU A 115 24.19 -10.06 5.92
C GLU A 115 23.68 -10.96 4.79
N ASN A 116 23.18 -10.38 3.69
CA ASN A 116 22.71 -11.10 2.51
C ASN A 116 23.76 -11.19 1.37
N GLY A 117 25.05 -11.12 1.71
CA GLY A 117 26.15 -11.42 0.79
C GLY A 117 26.56 -10.28 -0.14
N VAL A 118 26.03 -9.05 0.03
CA VAL A 118 26.46 -7.87 -0.71
C VAL A 118 27.25 -6.95 0.22
N PRO A 119 28.60 -6.91 0.13
CA PRO A 119 29.44 -6.24 1.11
C PRO A 119 29.29 -4.71 1.01
N TYR A 120 28.35 -4.18 1.77
CA TYR A 120 28.18 -2.76 2.03
C TYR A 120 28.55 -2.45 3.47
N ASP A 121 29.20 -1.31 3.65
CA ASP A 121 29.28 -0.64 4.92
C ASP A 121 28.47 0.66 4.84
N ARG A 122 28.27 1.31 5.99
CA ARG A 122 27.50 2.56 6.10
C ARG A 122 28.07 3.65 5.19
N SER A 123 29.39 3.76 5.10
CA SER A 123 30.08 4.83 4.35
C SER A 123 29.90 4.66 2.84
N LYS A 124 30.06 3.44 2.34
CA LYS A 124 29.80 3.07 0.95
C LYS A 124 28.34 3.32 0.59
N LEU A 125 27.40 2.92 1.47
CA LEU A 125 25.98 3.20 1.24
C LEU A 125 25.71 4.71 1.20
N ASN A 126 26.36 5.51 2.07
CA ASN A 126 26.22 6.96 2.07
C ASN A 126 26.61 7.58 0.72
N VAL A 127 27.75 7.15 0.17
CA VAL A 127 28.26 7.62 -1.12
C VAL A 127 27.30 7.22 -2.25
N TYR A 128 26.71 6.03 -2.19
CA TYR A 128 25.77 5.60 -3.21
C TYR A 128 24.45 6.37 -3.12
N ILE A 129 23.99 6.68 -1.91
CA ILE A 129 22.82 7.53 -1.69
C ILE A 129 23.05 8.94 -2.25
N SER A 130 24.21 9.56 -1.97
CA SER A 130 24.50 10.91 -2.48
C SER A 130 24.64 10.96 -4.01
N ARG A 131 25.04 9.84 -4.63
CA ARG A 131 25.13 9.68 -6.09
C ARG A 131 23.81 9.22 -6.74
N GLY A 132 22.74 8.99 -5.98
CA GLY A 132 21.46 8.50 -6.50
C GLY A 132 21.54 7.07 -7.07
N LEU A 133 22.53 6.27 -6.64
CA LEU A 133 22.71 4.88 -7.09
C LEU A 133 21.84 3.89 -6.29
N VAL A 134 21.33 4.32 -5.15
CA VAL A 134 20.40 3.60 -4.27
C VAL A 134 18.99 4.20 -4.48
N PRO A 135 17.90 3.43 -4.30
CA PRO A 135 16.55 3.96 -4.35
C PRO A 135 16.38 5.20 -3.47
N ALA A 136 15.48 6.10 -3.89
CA ALA A 136 15.05 7.19 -3.02
C ALA A 136 14.48 6.62 -1.71
N ALA A 137 14.60 7.41 -0.63
CA ALA A 137 14.05 7.02 0.66
C ALA A 137 12.52 6.94 0.56
N ASP A 138 11.93 5.88 1.11
CA ASP A 138 10.48 5.69 1.16
C ASP A 138 9.84 6.67 2.16
N VAL A 139 10.56 7.03 3.22
CA VAL A 139 10.16 8.08 4.16
C VAL A 139 11.36 8.84 4.71
N THR A 140 11.15 10.12 5.03
CA THR A 140 12.13 10.94 5.75
C THR A 140 11.51 11.43 7.05
N ILE A 141 12.09 11.05 8.18
CA ILE A 141 11.60 11.40 9.53
C ILE A 141 12.71 12.18 10.23
N ALA A 142 12.42 13.41 10.67
CA ALA A 142 13.38 14.31 11.31
C ALA A 142 14.71 14.44 10.53
N GLY A 143 14.62 14.57 9.19
CA GLY A 143 15.78 14.68 8.30
C GLY A 143 16.56 13.38 8.07
N LYS A 144 16.20 12.27 8.73
CA LYS A 144 16.80 10.96 8.52
C LYS A 144 16.02 10.19 7.45
N LYS A 145 16.74 9.57 6.53
CA LYS A 145 16.19 8.76 5.44
C LYS A 145 15.96 7.32 5.90
N TYR A 146 14.82 6.78 5.49
CA TYR A 146 14.40 5.41 5.78
C TYR A 146 13.89 4.72 4.53
N TRP A 147 14.08 3.40 4.46
CA TRP A 147 13.64 2.56 3.36
C TRP A 147 12.83 1.40 3.89
N ALA A 148 11.69 1.12 3.26
CA ALA A 148 10.91 -0.08 3.56
C ALA A 148 11.76 -1.33 3.30
N VAL A 149 11.58 -2.38 4.10
CA VAL A 149 12.27 -3.66 3.90
C VAL A 149 12.09 -4.16 2.46
N SER A 150 10.89 -4.01 1.88
CA SER A 150 10.60 -4.42 0.51
C SER A 150 11.42 -3.65 -0.55
N THR A 151 11.67 -2.36 -0.34
CA THR A 151 12.54 -1.53 -1.19
C THR A 151 14.00 -2.00 -1.10
N VAL A 152 14.47 -2.29 0.11
CA VAL A 152 15.82 -2.82 0.36
C VAL A 152 16.00 -4.19 -0.28
N GLN A 153 15.02 -5.10 -0.17
CA GLN A 153 15.03 -6.42 -0.81
C GLN A 153 15.09 -6.33 -2.34
N LYS A 154 14.30 -5.45 -2.96
CA LYS A 154 14.35 -5.21 -4.42
C LYS A 154 15.72 -4.71 -4.86
N TYR A 155 16.34 -3.82 -4.07
CA TYR A 155 17.68 -3.32 -4.36
C TYR A 155 18.75 -4.41 -4.19
N LEU A 156 18.67 -5.21 -3.13
CA LEU A 156 19.55 -6.36 -2.90
C LEU A 156 19.55 -7.31 -4.10
N ALA A 157 18.36 -7.70 -4.58
CA ALA A 157 18.24 -8.60 -5.74
C ALA A 157 18.88 -8.02 -7.01
N LYS A 158 18.77 -6.70 -7.22
CA LYS A 158 19.44 -6.00 -8.32
C LYS A 158 20.97 -6.04 -8.17
N GLU A 159 21.49 -5.78 -6.98
CA GLU A 159 22.94 -5.79 -6.71
C GLU A 159 23.54 -7.19 -6.80
N GLN A 160 22.85 -8.23 -6.32
CA GLN A 160 23.30 -9.62 -6.46
C GLN A 160 23.42 -10.02 -7.93
N LYS A 161 22.42 -9.68 -8.77
CA LYS A 161 22.50 -9.90 -10.22
C LYS A 161 23.69 -9.16 -10.85
N ARG A 162 23.95 -7.92 -10.45
CA ARG A 162 25.10 -7.14 -10.93
C ARG A 162 26.44 -7.77 -10.54
N LEU A 163 26.52 -8.40 -9.37
CA LEU A 163 27.73 -9.09 -8.91
C LEU A 163 27.93 -10.45 -9.59
N GLN A 164 26.87 -11.18 -9.95
CA GLN A 164 26.95 -12.42 -10.72
C GLN A 164 27.36 -12.22 -12.20
N LEU A 165 27.19 -11.00 -12.72
CA LEU A 165 27.59 -10.60 -14.07
C LEU A 165 29.05 -10.10 -14.15
N LYS A 166 29.78 -10.12 -13.03
CA LYS A 166 31.20 -9.74 -12.95
C LYS A 166 32.06 -10.96 -12.69
#